data_AF-A0A368HIA9-F1
#
_entry.id   AF-A0A368HIA9-F1
#
_cell.length_a   1.000
_cell.length_b   1.000
_cell.length_c   1.000
_cell.angle_alpha   90.00
_cell.angle_beta   90.00
_cell.angle_gamma   90.00
#
_symmetry.space_group_name_H-M   'P 1'
#
loop_
_entity.id
_entity.type
_entity.pdbx_description
1 polymer ?
#
loop_
_entity_poly.entity_id
_entity_poly.type
_entity_poly.pdbx_seq_one_letter_code
_entity_poly.pdbx_strand_id
1 'polypeptide(L)'
;MSYIAEAQGIWYEGSSSWLRLMQQHPLLLPIRFVGHLPDAEMLFREEYFNSATRIRRGWLYERTERFGWGPGCVSRHPLREYNNHNTGLTMSKAYKAAECSVRNGWTAILGDNNAQSHWTVVFAERAGLDAHYLTLKSKTYFGVLPEVNRDVIPEANRQDILRALDAVVEAAPIQAPQPVIDACRNAACHMISAQFPESNSAGKKDLGELVTWLLNEGKLKSCTDAAGTLVYLLEVSSSHLIARLHSRAKANAAAQHGTRPVSQQDANLAVDAIAFLLQDFGWAETMA
;
A
#
# COMPACT_ATOMS: atom_id res chain seq x y z
N MET A 1 -21.58 -22.14 -10.52
CA MET A 1 -21.28 -21.15 -9.47
C MET A 1 -20.39 -21.77 -8.40
N SER A 2 -19.31 -21.09 -8.02
CA SER A 2 -18.36 -21.56 -7.00
C SER A 2 -18.84 -21.18 -5.60
N TYR A 3 -18.57 -22.04 -4.62
CA TYR A 3 -18.91 -21.85 -3.22
C TYR A 3 -17.70 -22.12 -2.33
N ILE A 4 -17.63 -21.40 -1.21
CA ILE A 4 -16.80 -21.74 -0.06
C ILE A 4 -17.67 -21.81 1.19
N ALA A 5 -17.39 -22.77 2.07
CA ALA A 5 -18.15 -22.93 3.31
C ALA A 5 -17.24 -23.31 4.48
N GLU A 6 -17.63 -22.88 5.67
CA GLU A 6 -16.96 -23.17 6.92
C GLU A 6 -17.75 -24.23 7.68
N ALA A 7 -17.08 -25.26 8.19
CA ALA A 7 -17.64 -26.14 9.21
C ALA A 7 -16.57 -26.53 10.22
N GLN A 8 -16.88 -26.32 11.50
CA GLN A 8 -15.97 -26.63 12.62
C GLN A 8 -14.59 -25.95 12.46
N GLY A 9 -14.56 -24.72 11.93
CA GLY A 9 -13.33 -23.97 11.67
C GLY A 9 -12.53 -24.42 10.44
N ILE A 10 -13.05 -25.38 9.67
CA ILE A 10 -12.41 -25.91 8.46
C ILE A 10 -13.15 -25.38 7.23
N TRP A 11 -12.39 -25.00 6.21
CA TRP A 11 -12.92 -24.45 4.97
C TRP A 11 -12.99 -25.48 3.85
N TYR A 12 -14.09 -25.44 3.13
CA TYR A 12 -14.40 -26.30 2.00
C TYR A 12 -14.69 -25.43 0.77
N GLU A 13 -14.33 -25.91 -0.42
CA GLU A 13 -14.63 -25.26 -1.70
C GLU A 13 -15.38 -26.21 -2.64
N GLY A 14 -16.12 -25.66 -3.59
CA GLY A 14 -16.76 -26.46 -4.64
C GLY A 14 -17.96 -25.78 -5.27
N SER A 15 -19.04 -26.54 -5.41
CA SER A 15 -20.28 -26.14 -6.06
C SER A 15 -21.49 -26.27 -5.12
N SER A 16 -22.65 -25.92 -5.66
CA SER A 16 -23.95 -26.11 -5.02
C SER A 16 -24.28 -27.56 -4.63
N SER A 17 -23.64 -28.55 -5.24
CA SER A 17 -23.93 -29.98 -5.03
C SER A 17 -22.79 -30.73 -4.34
N TRP A 18 -21.59 -30.15 -4.31
CA TRP A 18 -20.41 -30.83 -3.81
C TRP A 18 -19.37 -29.85 -3.26
N LEU A 19 -18.90 -30.10 -2.04
CA LEU A 19 -17.86 -29.36 -1.35
C LEU A 19 -16.73 -30.32 -0.94
N ARG A 20 -15.49 -29.93 -1.19
CA ARG A 20 -14.28 -30.65 -0.80
C ARG A 20 -13.44 -29.81 0.14
N LEU A 21 -12.70 -30.48 1.01
CA LEU A 21 -11.70 -29.84 1.86
C LEU A 21 -10.69 -29.04 1.01
N MET A 22 -10.45 -27.79 1.39
CA MET A 22 -9.40 -26.98 0.78
C MET A 22 -8.03 -27.52 1.21
N GLN A 23 -7.21 -27.94 0.24
CA GLN A 23 -5.94 -28.62 0.53
C GLN A 23 -4.88 -27.71 1.17
N GLN A 24 -4.85 -26.44 0.76
CA GLN A 24 -4.04 -25.42 1.39
C GLN A 24 -4.94 -24.57 2.28
N HIS A 25 -4.48 -24.18 3.45
CA HIS A 25 -5.20 -23.23 4.30
C HIS A 25 -5.29 -21.90 3.53
N PRO A 26 -6.46 -21.56 2.95
CA PRO A 26 -6.57 -20.34 2.18
C PRO A 26 -6.46 -19.14 3.11
N LEU A 27 -5.80 -18.09 2.67
CA LEU A 27 -5.90 -16.80 3.36
C LEU A 27 -7.25 -16.18 2.98
N LEU A 28 -8.22 -16.32 3.89
CA LEU A 28 -9.58 -15.79 3.76
C LEU A 28 -9.70 -14.54 4.63
N LEU A 29 -9.88 -13.41 3.98
CA LEU A 29 -9.96 -12.10 4.64
C LEU A 29 -11.35 -11.50 4.43
N PRO A 30 -12.04 -11.06 5.49
CA PRO A 30 -13.22 -10.21 5.32
C PRO A 30 -12.84 -9.00 4.47
N ILE A 31 -13.69 -8.63 3.52
CA ILE A 31 -13.48 -7.47 2.66
C ILE A 31 -14.71 -6.58 2.71
N ARG A 32 -14.48 -5.28 2.87
CA ARG A 32 -15.51 -4.23 2.77
C ARG A 32 -15.07 -3.15 1.82
N PHE A 33 -16.00 -2.56 1.08
CA PHE A 33 -15.72 -1.44 0.19
C PHE A 33 -16.17 -0.13 0.83
N VAL A 34 -15.29 0.88 0.87
CA VAL A 34 -15.61 2.16 1.52
C VAL A 34 -16.64 2.91 0.68
N GLY A 35 -17.81 3.20 1.26
CA GLY A 35 -18.90 3.91 0.57
C GLY A 35 -19.64 3.10 -0.48
N HIS A 36 -19.37 1.78 -0.59
CA HIS A 36 -19.96 0.90 -1.58
C HIS A 36 -20.32 -0.45 -0.95
N LEU A 37 -21.44 -1.06 -1.37
CA LEU A 37 -21.89 -2.37 -0.87
C LEU A 37 -21.92 -2.50 0.68
N PRO A 38 -22.51 -1.54 1.42
CA PRO A 38 -22.35 -1.42 2.88
C PRO A 38 -22.90 -2.60 3.69
N ASP A 39 -23.93 -3.29 3.18
CA ASP A 39 -24.62 -4.37 3.90
C ASP A 39 -24.17 -5.78 3.45
N ALA A 40 -23.21 -5.88 2.53
CA ALA A 40 -22.75 -7.16 2.02
C ALA A 40 -21.60 -7.71 2.88
N GLU A 41 -21.83 -8.83 3.56
CA GLU A 41 -20.73 -9.59 4.16
C GLU A 41 -19.99 -10.34 3.06
N MET A 42 -18.75 -9.92 2.79
CA MET A 42 -17.94 -10.44 1.69
C MET A 42 -16.61 -11.00 2.19
N LEU A 43 -16.10 -11.97 1.43
CA LEU A 43 -14.83 -12.65 1.68
C LEU A 43 -13.92 -12.54 0.47
N PHE A 44 -12.68 -12.12 0.72
CA PHE A 44 -11.59 -12.17 -0.24
C PHE A 44 -10.74 -13.42 0.02
N ARG A 45 -10.71 -14.32 -0.97
CA ARG A 45 -9.81 -15.48 -0.97
C ARG A 45 -8.56 -15.12 -1.75
N GLU A 46 -7.46 -14.92 -1.04
CA GLU A 46 -6.18 -14.63 -1.67
C GLU A 46 -5.64 -15.84 -2.43
N GLU A 47 -5.13 -15.58 -3.62
CA GLU A 47 -4.41 -16.55 -4.45
C GLU A 47 -2.95 -16.14 -4.64
N TYR A 48 -2.67 -14.84 -4.61
CA TYR A 48 -1.33 -14.31 -4.82
C TYR A 48 -1.11 -13.06 -3.98
N PHE A 49 0.05 -13.00 -3.32
CA PHE A 49 0.54 -11.79 -2.68
C PHE A 49 1.99 -11.56 -3.08
N ASN A 50 2.26 -10.36 -3.60
CA ASN A 50 3.60 -9.86 -3.82
C ASN A 50 3.89 -8.77 -2.80
N SER A 51 4.80 -9.04 -1.87
CA SER A 51 5.20 -8.08 -0.83
C SER A 51 5.98 -6.89 -1.39
N ALA A 52 6.77 -7.08 -2.45
CA ALA A 52 7.57 -6.02 -3.07
C ALA A 52 6.68 -5.02 -3.81
N THR A 53 5.79 -5.52 -4.69
CA THR A 53 4.88 -4.65 -5.45
C THR A 53 3.60 -4.30 -4.68
N ARG A 54 3.39 -4.94 -3.53
CA ARG A 54 2.21 -4.77 -2.65
C ARG A 54 0.91 -4.99 -3.41
N ILE A 55 0.92 -6.04 -4.22
CA ILE A 55 -0.23 -6.47 -5.00
C ILE A 55 -0.77 -7.74 -4.38
N ARG A 56 -2.07 -7.73 -4.08
CA ARG A 56 -2.85 -8.93 -3.75
C ARG A 56 -3.76 -9.27 -4.91
N ARG A 57 -3.90 -10.55 -5.24
CA ARG A 57 -4.88 -11.04 -6.21
C ARG A 57 -5.69 -12.17 -5.60
N GLY A 58 -6.96 -12.21 -5.90
CA GLY A 58 -7.85 -13.20 -5.29
C GLY A 58 -9.29 -13.09 -5.72
N TRP A 59 -10.07 -14.03 -5.23
CA TRP A 59 -11.46 -14.23 -5.58
C TRP A 59 -12.39 -13.58 -4.55
N LEU A 60 -13.44 -12.94 -5.04
CA LEU A 60 -14.47 -12.34 -4.20
C LEU A 60 -15.66 -13.28 -4.04
N TYR A 61 -16.07 -13.46 -2.79
CA TYR A 61 -17.23 -14.23 -2.39
C TYR A 61 -18.18 -13.38 -1.56
N GLU A 62 -19.48 -13.60 -1.68
CA GLU A 62 -20.52 -12.94 -0.90
C GLU A 62 -21.26 -13.98 -0.04
N ARG A 63 -21.65 -13.58 1.17
CA ARG A 63 -22.34 -14.46 2.09
C ARG A 63 -23.68 -14.92 1.50
N THR A 64 -24.02 -16.18 1.73
CA THR A 64 -25.30 -16.76 1.35
C THR A 64 -25.94 -17.45 2.54
N GLU A 65 -27.26 -17.40 2.61
CA GLU A 65 -28.06 -18.11 3.63
C GLU A 65 -28.21 -19.61 3.34
N ARG A 66 -27.48 -20.12 2.35
CA ARG A 66 -27.49 -21.55 2.04
C ARG A 66 -26.69 -22.32 3.09
N PHE A 67 -27.36 -22.80 4.13
CA PHE A 67 -26.74 -23.59 5.20
C PHE A 67 -26.91 -25.12 5.03
N GLY A 68 -27.56 -25.56 3.95
CA GLY A 68 -28.09 -26.93 3.83
C GLY A 68 -27.36 -27.86 2.86
N TRP A 69 -26.03 -27.94 2.89
CA TRP A 69 -25.38 -29.08 2.21
C TRP A 69 -25.62 -30.34 3.03
N GLY A 70 -26.33 -31.31 2.45
CA GLY A 70 -26.52 -32.60 3.07
C GLY A 70 -25.18 -33.29 3.34
N PRO A 71 -25.09 -34.19 4.33
CA PRO A 71 -23.81 -34.82 4.71
C PRO A 71 -23.06 -35.52 3.58
N GLY A 72 -23.78 -36.00 2.56
CA GLY A 72 -23.21 -36.64 1.37
C GLY A 72 -22.63 -35.67 0.33
N CYS A 73 -22.86 -34.37 0.48
CA CYS A 73 -22.34 -33.33 -0.40
C CYS A 73 -20.99 -32.78 0.07
N VAL A 74 -20.49 -33.20 1.24
CA VAL A 74 -19.27 -32.63 1.86
C VAL A 74 -18.25 -33.73 2.06
N SER A 75 -17.04 -33.54 1.54
CA SER A 75 -15.92 -34.47 1.69
C SER A 75 -14.77 -33.85 2.49
N ARG A 76 -14.36 -34.52 3.56
CA ARG A 76 -13.10 -34.23 4.27
C ARG A 76 -11.85 -34.70 3.50
N HIS A 77 -12.03 -35.45 2.42
CA HIS A 77 -10.94 -35.93 1.58
C HIS A 77 -10.91 -35.20 0.24
N PRO A 78 -9.77 -34.58 -0.14
CA PRO A 78 -9.70 -33.68 -1.29
C PRO A 78 -9.81 -34.37 -2.66
N LEU A 79 -9.62 -35.70 -2.74
CA LEU A 79 -9.53 -36.46 -4.00
C LEU A 79 -10.46 -37.67 -4.09
N ARG A 80 -11.40 -37.87 -3.15
CA ARG A 80 -12.18 -39.12 -3.08
C ARG A 80 -13.57 -38.95 -3.70
N GLU A 81 -13.87 -39.75 -4.72
CA GLU A 81 -15.22 -39.94 -5.24
C GLU A 81 -16.12 -40.61 -4.18
N TYR A 82 -17.37 -40.14 -4.10
CA TYR A 82 -18.28 -40.44 -3.00
C TYR A 82 -18.91 -41.82 -3.16
N ASN A 83 -18.58 -42.74 -2.25
CA ASN A 83 -19.50 -43.79 -1.84
C ASN A 83 -19.86 -43.53 -0.35
N ASN A 84 -21.09 -43.08 -0.09
CA ASN A 84 -21.77 -43.14 1.21
C ASN A 84 -20.96 -42.80 2.48
N HIS A 85 -20.57 -41.53 2.67
CA HIS A 85 -20.11 -41.09 3.99
C HIS A 85 -21.03 -39.99 4.52
N ASN A 86 -21.82 -40.32 5.55
CA ASN A 86 -22.56 -39.32 6.31
C ASN A 86 -21.56 -38.65 7.26
N THR A 87 -20.93 -37.54 6.85
CA THR A 87 -19.93 -36.86 7.70
C THR A 87 -20.55 -36.08 8.85
N GLY A 88 -21.89 -35.92 8.89
CA GLY A 88 -22.60 -35.17 9.92
C GLY A 88 -22.19 -33.69 10.03
N LEU A 89 -21.50 -33.16 9.02
CA LEU A 89 -20.98 -31.80 9.04
C LEU A 89 -22.09 -30.78 8.77
N THR A 90 -22.34 -29.90 9.75
CA THR A 90 -23.20 -28.73 9.57
C THR A 90 -22.33 -27.52 9.25
N MET A 91 -22.65 -26.81 8.16
CA MET A 91 -21.92 -25.60 7.78
C MET A 91 -22.35 -24.44 8.68
N SER A 92 -21.39 -23.74 9.26
CA SER A 92 -21.62 -22.53 10.07
C SER A 92 -21.71 -21.28 9.20
N LYS A 93 -20.94 -21.23 8.11
CA LYS A 93 -20.93 -20.11 7.16
C LYS A 93 -20.85 -20.62 5.73
N ALA A 94 -21.46 -19.89 4.82
CA ALA A 94 -21.47 -20.22 3.41
C ALA A 94 -21.36 -18.94 2.58
N TYR A 95 -20.55 -19.02 1.53
CA TYR A 95 -20.36 -17.93 0.60
C TYR A 95 -20.40 -18.48 -0.82
N LYS A 96 -21.01 -17.72 -1.72
CA LYS A 96 -21.00 -17.98 -3.16
C LYS A 96 -20.10 -16.96 -3.84
N ALA A 97 -19.63 -17.29 -5.04
CA ALA A 97 -18.91 -16.32 -5.86
C ALA A 97 -19.75 -15.03 -6.00
N ALA A 98 -19.12 -13.88 -5.78
CA ALA A 98 -19.83 -12.61 -5.70
C ALA A 98 -20.30 -12.13 -7.08
N GLU A 99 -21.58 -11.75 -7.16
CA GLU A 99 -22.22 -11.27 -8.40
C GLU A 99 -22.26 -9.73 -8.49
N CYS A 100 -21.65 -9.03 -7.53
CA CYS A 100 -21.66 -7.57 -7.46
C CYS A 100 -20.75 -6.90 -8.50
N SER A 101 -21.08 -5.68 -8.95
CA SER A 101 -20.21 -4.90 -9.83
C SER A 101 -19.18 -4.10 -9.01
N VAL A 102 -17.95 -4.61 -8.90
CA VAL A 102 -16.81 -3.87 -8.33
C VAL A 102 -16.12 -3.09 -9.44
N ARG A 103 -15.78 -1.82 -9.19
CA ARG A 103 -15.09 -0.96 -10.17
C ARG A 103 -13.65 -0.68 -9.77
N ASN A 104 -12.81 -0.42 -10.78
CA ASN A 104 -11.45 0.07 -10.58
C ASN A 104 -11.48 1.43 -9.85
N GLY A 105 -10.50 1.65 -8.97
CA GLY A 105 -10.39 2.84 -8.13
C GLY A 105 -11.14 2.76 -6.79
N TRP A 106 -11.99 1.76 -6.58
CA TRP A 106 -12.67 1.57 -5.29
C TRP A 106 -11.68 1.28 -4.17
N THR A 107 -12.03 1.73 -2.97
CA THR A 107 -11.25 1.45 -1.76
C THR A 107 -11.80 0.19 -1.11
N ALA A 108 -10.95 -0.82 -0.96
CA ALA A 108 -11.23 -2.03 -0.22
C ALA A 108 -10.48 -2.01 1.12
N ILE A 109 -11.12 -2.51 2.17
CA ILE A 109 -10.49 -2.75 3.47
C ILE A 109 -10.53 -4.26 3.70
N LEU A 110 -9.37 -4.85 3.94
CA LEU A 110 -9.21 -6.27 4.22
C LEU A 110 -8.93 -6.47 5.71
N GLY A 111 -9.54 -7.51 6.29
CA GLY A 111 -9.33 -7.92 7.68
C GLY A 111 -10.54 -7.62 8.59
N ASP A 112 -10.36 -7.88 9.89
CA ASP A 112 -11.41 -7.70 10.91
C ASP A 112 -11.20 -6.40 11.71
N ASN A 113 -12.01 -6.15 12.73
CA ASN A 113 -11.92 -4.90 13.51
C ASN A 113 -10.58 -4.70 14.25
N ASN A 114 -9.76 -5.73 14.40
CA ASN A 114 -8.51 -5.66 15.16
C ASN A 114 -7.26 -5.61 14.25
N ALA A 115 -7.37 -6.03 12.99
CA ALA A 115 -6.28 -6.00 12.03
C ALA A 115 -6.79 -5.66 10.62
N GLN A 116 -6.76 -4.37 10.26
CA GLN A 116 -7.22 -3.87 8.97
C GLN A 116 -6.07 -3.40 8.08
N SER A 117 -6.23 -3.58 6.78
CA SER A 117 -5.34 -3.02 5.76
C SER A 117 -6.16 -2.40 4.63
N HIS A 118 -5.66 -1.29 4.08
CA HIS A 118 -6.38 -0.48 3.09
C HIS A 118 -5.79 -0.69 1.69
N TRP A 119 -6.67 -0.92 0.72
CA TRP A 119 -6.31 -1.29 -0.65
C TRP A 119 -7.13 -0.50 -1.67
N THR A 120 -6.55 -0.30 -2.85
CA THR A 120 -7.24 0.18 -4.04
C THR A 120 -7.48 -0.99 -4.97
N VAL A 121 -8.70 -1.10 -5.50
CA VAL A 121 -9.00 -2.01 -6.61
C VAL A 121 -8.34 -1.47 -7.87
N VAL A 122 -7.28 -2.12 -8.35
CA VAL A 122 -6.62 -1.75 -9.61
C VAL A 122 -7.35 -2.35 -10.79
N PHE A 123 -7.71 -3.64 -10.67
CA PHE A 123 -8.49 -4.36 -11.67
C PHE A 123 -9.56 -5.21 -10.98
N ALA A 124 -10.77 -5.17 -11.54
CA ALA A 124 -11.83 -6.12 -11.25
C ALA A 124 -12.16 -6.86 -12.55
N GLU A 125 -11.85 -8.15 -12.59
CA GLU A 125 -12.07 -9.02 -13.73
C GLU A 125 -13.17 -10.03 -13.40
N ARG A 126 -14.03 -10.36 -14.36
CA ARG A 126 -14.98 -11.46 -14.21
C ARG A 126 -14.38 -12.70 -14.86
N ALA A 127 -14.04 -13.70 -14.05
CA ALA A 127 -13.46 -14.94 -14.53
C ALA A 127 -14.50 -16.07 -14.46
N GLY A 128 -14.82 -16.65 -15.61
CA GLY A 128 -15.88 -17.64 -15.75
C GLY A 128 -17.29 -17.04 -15.62
N LEU A 129 -18.26 -17.88 -15.25
CA LEU A 129 -19.67 -17.48 -15.25
C LEU A 129 -19.96 -16.39 -14.21
N ASP A 130 -19.53 -16.48 -12.94
CA ASP A 130 -20.04 -15.55 -11.90
C ASP A 130 -19.03 -15.21 -10.77
N ALA A 131 -17.73 -15.20 -11.05
CA ALA A 131 -16.73 -14.94 -10.02
C ALA A 131 -15.88 -13.71 -10.34
N HIS A 132 -15.85 -12.75 -9.41
CA HIS A 132 -14.98 -11.58 -9.49
C HIS A 132 -13.59 -11.92 -8.99
N TYR A 133 -12.61 -11.67 -9.84
CA TYR A 133 -11.19 -11.76 -9.56
C TYR A 133 -10.64 -10.34 -9.42
N LEU A 134 -10.17 -10.00 -8.22
CA LEU A 134 -9.69 -8.67 -7.90
C LEU A 134 -8.17 -8.63 -7.89
N THR A 135 -7.63 -7.55 -8.42
CA THR A 135 -6.24 -7.13 -8.21
C THR A 135 -6.25 -5.88 -7.34
N LEU A 136 -5.69 -6.00 -6.15
CA LEU A 136 -5.65 -4.97 -5.12
C LEU A 136 -4.22 -4.44 -4.99
N LYS A 137 -4.04 -3.12 -4.93
CA LYS A 137 -2.77 -2.46 -4.61
C LYS A 137 -2.91 -1.74 -3.27
N SER A 138 -1.94 -1.91 -2.39
CA SER A 138 -1.98 -1.28 -1.07
C SER A 138 -2.13 0.24 -1.20
N LYS A 139 -3.06 0.85 -0.45
CA LYS A 139 -3.17 2.32 -0.31
C LYS A 139 -2.17 2.88 0.68
N THR A 140 -1.68 2.01 1.56
CA THR A 140 -0.74 2.35 2.62
C THR A 140 0.66 2.51 2.04
N TYR A 141 1.37 3.53 2.53
CA TYR A 141 2.80 3.73 2.29
C TYR A 141 3.65 2.60 2.93
N PHE A 142 3.02 1.79 3.79
CA PHE A 142 3.50 0.60 4.50
C PHE A 142 4.80 -0.03 3.97
N GLY A 143 5.90 0.27 4.67
CA GLY A 143 7.23 -0.32 4.41
C GLY A 143 8.09 0.45 3.41
N VAL A 144 7.67 1.62 2.91
CA VAL A 144 8.52 2.56 2.14
C VAL A 144 8.48 3.96 2.76
N LEU A 145 7.30 4.50 3.03
CA LEU A 145 7.13 5.78 3.75
C LEU A 145 6.14 5.59 4.92
N PRO A 146 6.15 6.48 5.93
CA PRO A 146 5.09 6.53 6.93
C PRO A 146 3.74 6.89 6.29
N GLU A 147 2.64 6.50 6.94
CA GLU A 147 1.30 6.96 6.52
C GLU A 147 1.20 8.48 6.62
N VAL A 148 0.47 9.10 5.69
CA VAL A 148 0.44 10.55 5.55
C VAL A 148 -0.92 11.10 5.97
N ASN A 149 -0.92 11.96 6.98
CA ASN A 149 -2.08 12.73 7.38
C ASN A 149 -2.30 13.84 6.35
N ARG A 150 -3.37 13.70 5.55
CA ARG A 150 -3.65 14.61 4.43
C ARG A 150 -4.12 15.99 4.89
N ASP A 151 -4.70 16.07 6.08
CA ASP A 151 -5.37 17.29 6.55
C ASP A 151 -4.38 18.33 7.07
N VAL A 152 -3.22 17.89 7.54
CA VAL A 152 -2.12 18.75 8.02
C VAL A 152 -1.24 19.29 6.89
N ILE A 153 -1.31 18.70 5.69
CA ILE A 153 -0.54 19.19 4.54
C ILE A 153 -1.17 20.50 4.02
N PRO A 154 -0.36 21.56 3.79
CA PRO A 154 -0.83 22.84 3.25
C PRO A 154 -1.66 22.66 1.97
N GLU A 155 -2.88 23.20 1.96
CA GLU A 155 -3.88 22.96 0.90
C GLU A 155 -3.38 23.37 -0.49
N ALA A 156 -2.64 24.49 -0.59
CA ALA A 156 -2.14 25.04 -1.85
C ALA A 156 -1.29 24.04 -2.67
N ASN A 157 -0.51 23.19 -1.99
CA ASN A 157 0.44 22.26 -2.64
C ASN A 157 0.12 20.78 -2.37
N ARG A 158 -1.02 20.49 -1.71
CA ARG A 158 -1.35 19.15 -1.21
C ARG A 158 -1.35 18.09 -2.31
N GLN A 159 -2.00 18.37 -3.44
CA GLN A 159 -2.09 17.41 -4.53
C GLN A 159 -0.73 17.12 -5.19
N ASP A 160 0.15 18.11 -5.26
CA ASP A 160 1.48 17.94 -5.86
C ASP A 160 2.41 17.14 -4.94
N ILE A 161 2.33 17.40 -3.63
CA ILE A 161 3.04 16.61 -2.62
C ILE A 161 2.58 15.16 -2.66
N LEU A 162 1.27 14.89 -2.61
CA LEU A 162 0.75 13.52 -2.63
C LEU A 162 1.17 12.78 -3.91
N ARG A 163 1.08 13.43 -5.08
CA ARG A 163 1.56 12.84 -6.34
C ARG A 163 3.06 12.55 -6.33
N ALA A 164 3.86 13.44 -5.73
CA ALA A 164 5.30 13.23 -5.62
C ALA A 164 5.66 12.10 -4.64
N LEU A 165 4.94 11.97 -3.53
CA LEU A 165 5.11 10.86 -2.58
C LEU A 165 4.67 9.53 -3.18
N ASP A 166 3.56 9.49 -3.92
CA ASP A 166 3.12 8.32 -4.68
C ASP A 166 4.21 7.85 -5.66
N ALA A 167 4.86 8.78 -6.36
CA ALA A 167 5.96 8.46 -7.26
C ALA A 167 7.17 7.81 -6.53
N VAL A 168 7.47 8.24 -5.30
CA VAL A 168 8.50 7.60 -4.46
C VAL A 168 8.10 6.16 -4.12
N VAL A 169 6.85 5.94 -3.69
CA VAL A 169 6.32 4.61 -3.36
C VAL A 169 6.34 3.69 -4.56
N GLU A 170 6.03 4.19 -5.75
CA GLU A 170 6.05 3.42 -6.98
C GLU A 170 7.46 3.09 -7.47
N ALA A 171 8.42 4.00 -7.27
CA ALA A 171 9.80 3.80 -7.69
C ALA A 171 10.56 2.83 -6.77
N ALA A 172 10.43 2.99 -5.45
CA ALA A 172 11.28 2.34 -4.45
C ALA A 172 11.40 0.80 -4.57
N PRO A 173 10.33 0.01 -4.83
CA PRO A 173 10.43 -1.45 -4.82
C PRO A 173 10.93 -2.09 -6.12
N ILE A 174 10.86 -1.38 -7.25
CA ILE A 174 11.01 -2.00 -8.59
C ILE A 174 12.14 -1.37 -9.40
N GLN A 175 12.43 -0.08 -9.18
CA GLN A 175 13.30 0.68 -10.08
C GLN A 175 14.77 0.60 -9.67
N ALA A 176 15.64 0.91 -10.64
CA ALA A 176 17.05 1.12 -10.39
C ALA A 176 17.26 2.31 -9.42
N PRO A 177 18.44 2.42 -8.76
CA PRO A 177 18.66 3.43 -7.73
C PRO A 177 18.44 4.88 -8.19
N GLN A 178 18.83 5.21 -9.42
CA GLN A 178 18.74 6.57 -9.94
C GLN A 178 17.28 7.08 -10.02
N PRO A 179 16.33 6.38 -10.68
CA PRO A 179 14.93 6.79 -10.68
C PRO A 179 14.29 6.97 -9.29
N VAL A 180 14.66 6.13 -8.31
CA VAL A 180 14.19 6.28 -6.93
C VAL A 180 14.69 7.59 -6.32
N ILE A 181 15.98 7.88 -6.48
CA ILE A 181 16.60 9.12 -5.99
C ILE A 181 15.98 10.35 -6.68
N ASP A 182 15.67 10.26 -7.96
CA ASP A 182 15.00 11.33 -8.72
C ASP A 182 13.58 11.59 -8.20
N ALA A 183 12.82 10.53 -7.90
CA ALA A 183 11.50 10.64 -7.27
C ALA A 183 11.59 11.29 -5.87
N CYS A 184 12.56 10.85 -5.03
CA CYS A 184 12.81 11.44 -3.72
C CYS A 184 13.18 12.92 -3.83
N ARG A 185 14.04 13.30 -4.79
CA ARG A 185 14.39 14.70 -5.03
C ARG A 185 13.15 15.53 -5.37
N ASN A 186 12.27 15.02 -6.22
CA ASN A 186 11.04 15.73 -6.57
C ASN A 186 10.11 15.90 -5.37
N ALA A 187 9.92 14.85 -4.57
CA ALA A 187 9.14 14.91 -3.34
C ALA A 187 9.71 15.95 -2.36
N ALA A 188 11.02 15.92 -2.08
CA ALA A 188 11.68 16.88 -1.20
C ALA A 188 11.47 18.34 -1.66
N CYS A 189 11.56 18.63 -2.97
CA CYS A 189 11.29 19.97 -3.49
C CYS A 189 9.89 20.47 -3.10
N HIS A 190 8.85 19.65 -3.33
CA HIS A 190 7.48 20.02 -3.02
C HIS A 190 7.25 20.14 -1.51
N MET A 191 7.80 19.24 -0.71
CA MET A 191 7.67 19.26 0.74
C MET A 191 8.32 20.53 1.34
N ILE A 192 9.57 20.83 0.97
CA ILE A 192 10.27 22.03 1.48
C ILE A 192 9.58 23.30 1.00
N SER A 193 9.16 23.37 -0.26
CA SER A 193 8.47 24.55 -0.80
C SER A 193 7.13 24.80 -0.10
N ALA A 194 6.44 23.75 0.35
CA ALA A 194 5.18 23.90 1.09
C ALA A 194 5.39 24.23 2.57
N GLN A 195 6.39 23.63 3.22
CA GLN A 195 6.71 23.91 4.62
C GLN A 195 7.33 25.31 4.80
N PHE A 196 8.07 25.78 3.79
CA PHE A 196 8.72 27.08 3.78
C PHE A 196 8.39 27.82 2.46
N PRO A 197 7.20 28.44 2.34
CA PRO A 197 6.78 29.10 1.10
C PRO A 197 7.76 30.18 0.59
N GLU A 198 8.45 30.87 1.51
CA GLU A 198 9.48 31.87 1.20
C GLU A 198 10.68 31.28 0.43
N SER A 199 10.97 30.00 0.67
CA SER A 199 12.07 29.30 0.00
C SER A 199 11.86 29.22 -1.51
N ASN A 200 10.61 29.18 -1.99
CA ASN A 200 10.28 28.99 -3.41
C ASN A 200 9.12 29.88 -3.87
N SER A 201 9.17 31.18 -3.55
CA SER A 201 8.11 32.14 -3.89
C SER A 201 7.74 32.20 -5.38
N ALA A 202 8.67 31.89 -6.28
CA ALA A 202 8.45 31.86 -7.72
C ALA A 202 8.12 30.46 -8.28
N GLY A 203 8.18 29.41 -7.47
CA GLY A 203 7.93 28.01 -7.87
C GLY A 203 8.95 27.42 -8.85
N LYS A 204 10.11 28.06 -9.03
CA LYS A 204 11.12 27.69 -10.05
C LYS A 204 12.40 27.09 -9.48
N LYS A 205 12.57 27.11 -8.16
CA LYS A 205 13.82 26.67 -7.53
C LYS A 205 13.94 25.16 -7.51
N ASP A 206 15.17 24.70 -7.67
CA ASP A 206 15.53 23.29 -7.57
C ASP A 206 15.90 22.90 -6.12
N LEU A 207 16.05 21.59 -5.85
CA LEU A 207 16.39 21.15 -4.49
C LEU A 207 17.72 21.71 -3.99
N GLY A 208 18.71 21.92 -4.87
CA GLY A 208 20.00 22.46 -4.47
C GLY A 208 19.92 23.93 -4.03
N GLU A 209 19.13 24.73 -4.73
CA GLU A 209 18.82 26.11 -4.38
C GLU A 209 18.01 26.17 -3.08
N LEU A 210 17.03 25.28 -2.89
CA LEU A 210 16.23 25.19 -1.67
C LEU A 210 17.09 24.82 -0.45
N VAL A 211 18.00 23.86 -0.58
CA VAL A 211 18.95 23.49 0.48
C VAL A 211 19.88 24.67 0.81
N THR A 212 20.35 25.38 -0.21
CA THR A 212 21.20 26.57 -0.01
C THR A 212 20.46 27.67 0.75
N TRP A 213 19.18 27.88 0.41
CA TRP A 213 18.31 28.80 1.14
C TRP A 213 18.11 28.35 2.58
N LEU A 214 17.85 27.06 2.83
CA LEU A 214 17.72 26.52 4.19
C LEU A 214 18.99 26.74 5.03
N LEU A 215 20.19 26.62 4.44
CA LEU A 215 21.45 26.86 5.13
C LEU A 215 21.69 28.34 5.47
N ASN A 216 21.33 29.26 4.57
CA ASN A 216 21.70 30.68 4.68
C ASN A 216 20.59 31.59 5.25
N GLU A 217 19.34 31.28 4.92
CA GLU A 217 18.19 32.16 5.09
C GLU A 217 17.02 31.51 5.83
N GLY A 218 17.02 30.18 6.01
CA GLY A 218 15.90 29.49 6.63
C GLY A 218 15.81 29.67 8.16
N LYS A 219 15.04 28.78 8.81
CA LYS A 219 14.63 28.92 10.24
C LYS A 219 15.79 28.96 11.24
N LEU A 220 17.03 28.73 10.85
CA LEU A 220 18.20 28.80 11.74
C LEU A 220 18.28 30.13 12.51
N LYS A 221 17.86 31.25 11.91
CA LYS A 221 17.83 32.57 12.56
C LYS A 221 16.69 32.72 13.59
N SER A 222 15.66 31.90 13.47
CA SER A 222 14.46 31.90 14.33
C SER A 222 14.49 30.84 15.44
N CYS A 223 15.40 29.86 15.37
CA CYS A 223 15.58 28.87 16.42
C CYS A 223 16.19 29.53 17.66
N THR A 224 15.42 29.60 18.75
CA THR A 224 15.85 30.23 20.01
C THR A 224 16.54 29.25 20.96
N ASP A 225 16.37 27.94 20.74
CA ASP A 225 16.93 26.89 21.58
C ASP A 225 17.78 25.88 20.80
N ALA A 226 18.66 25.17 21.53
CA ALA A 226 19.59 24.21 20.93
C ALA A 226 18.85 23.01 20.32
N ALA A 227 17.73 22.58 20.92
CA ALA A 227 16.94 21.46 20.43
C ALA A 227 16.27 21.78 19.08
N GLY A 228 15.58 22.93 18.96
CA GLY A 228 14.99 23.36 17.69
C GLY A 228 16.03 23.58 16.59
N THR A 229 17.23 24.07 16.97
CA THR A 229 18.36 24.21 16.04
C THR A 229 18.82 22.85 15.50
N LEU A 230 18.95 21.84 16.36
CA LEU A 230 19.38 20.49 15.95
C LEU A 230 18.37 19.82 15.04
N VAL A 231 17.08 19.89 15.37
CA VAL A 231 16.00 19.34 14.53
C VAL A 231 16.03 19.98 13.14
N TYR A 232 16.09 21.31 13.07
CA TYR A 232 16.21 22.03 11.80
C TYR A 232 17.44 21.58 11.00
N LEU A 233 18.60 21.43 11.64
CA LEU A 233 19.81 20.93 10.96
C LEU A 233 19.64 19.51 10.42
N LEU A 234 18.82 18.65 11.04
CA LEU A 234 18.49 17.32 10.50
C LEU A 234 17.59 17.42 9.26
N GLU A 235 16.59 18.32 9.25
CA GLU A 235 15.76 18.60 8.05
C GLU A 235 16.63 19.05 6.87
N VAL A 236 17.54 20.01 7.12
CA VAL A 236 18.47 20.53 6.11
C VAL A 236 19.44 19.44 5.65
N SER A 237 19.97 18.64 6.57
CA SER A 237 20.92 17.57 6.25
C SER A 237 20.27 16.47 5.40
N SER A 238 19.04 16.08 5.72
CA SER A 238 18.24 15.12 4.95
C SER A 238 17.98 15.63 3.54
N SER A 239 17.59 16.90 3.41
CA SER A 239 17.36 17.55 2.11
C SER A 239 18.65 17.63 1.28
N HIS A 240 19.77 18.00 1.91
CA HIS A 240 21.08 18.09 1.28
C HIS A 240 21.59 16.71 0.84
N LEU A 241 21.37 15.67 1.64
CA LEU A 241 21.71 14.29 1.31
C LEU A 241 21.03 13.86 0.00
N ILE A 242 19.72 14.11 -0.13
CA ILE A 242 18.97 13.78 -1.35
C ILE A 242 19.53 14.55 -2.55
N ALA A 243 19.81 15.85 -2.40
CA ALA A 243 20.42 16.67 -3.46
C ALA A 243 21.79 16.14 -3.91
N ARG A 244 22.63 15.70 -2.96
CA ARG A 244 23.95 15.11 -3.25
C ARG A 244 23.83 13.77 -3.96
N LEU A 245 22.90 12.91 -3.56
CA LEU A 245 22.66 11.63 -4.21
C LEU A 245 22.12 11.81 -5.63
N HIS A 246 21.18 12.74 -5.84
CA HIS A 246 20.66 13.06 -7.17
C HIS A 246 21.76 13.59 -8.09
N SER A 247 22.62 14.49 -7.60
CA SER A 247 23.77 14.98 -8.36
C SER A 247 24.72 13.84 -8.76
N ARG A 248 24.94 12.85 -7.87
CA ARG A 248 25.80 11.69 -8.13
C ARG A 248 25.18 10.71 -9.12
N ALA A 249 23.86 10.57 -9.12
CA ALA A 249 23.13 9.64 -9.97
C ALA A 249 23.15 10.03 -11.47
N LYS A 250 23.49 11.29 -11.80
CA LYS A 250 23.61 11.75 -13.19
C LYS A 250 24.72 10.97 -13.92
N ALA A 251 24.42 10.49 -15.13
CA ALA A 251 25.24 9.57 -15.92
C ALA A 251 26.75 9.92 -16.04
N ASN A 252 27.10 11.22 -16.00
CA ASN A 252 28.49 11.68 -16.12
C ASN A 252 29.12 12.16 -14.81
N ALA A 253 28.34 12.32 -13.74
CA ALA A 253 28.81 12.92 -12.49
C ALA A 253 29.80 12.00 -11.74
N ALA A 254 29.59 10.68 -11.81
CA ALA A 254 30.51 9.69 -11.23
C ALA A 254 31.92 9.80 -11.86
N ALA A 255 31.98 9.85 -13.19
CA ALA A 255 33.22 9.99 -13.94
C ALA A 255 33.86 11.39 -13.78
N GLN A 256 33.04 12.45 -13.82
CA GLN A 256 33.52 13.83 -13.74
C GLN A 256 34.07 14.20 -12.35
N HIS A 257 33.50 13.65 -11.28
CA HIS A 257 33.87 13.98 -9.90
C HIS A 257 34.61 12.85 -9.17
N GLY A 258 34.96 11.76 -9.86
CA GLY A 258 35.65 10.60 -9.28
C GLY A 258 34.85 9.94 -8.15
N THR A 259 33.52 9.95 -8.23
CA THR A 259 32.64 9.37 -7.19
C THR A 259 32.14 7.99 -7.61
N ARG A 260 31.87 7.11 -6.63
CA ARG A 260 31.27 5.80 -6.91
C ARG A 260 29.88 5.94 -7.54
N PRO A 261 29.43 4.99 -8.37
CA PRO A 261 28.04 4.96 -8.83
C PRO A 261 27.07 4.83 -7.65
N VAL A 262 25.83 5.28 -7.87
CA VAL A 262 24.76 5.14 -6.88
C VAL A 262 24.36 3.66 -6.76
N SER A 263 24.14 3.21 -5.52
CA SER A 263 23.74 1.84 -5.20
C SER A 263 22.33 1.80 -4.64
N GLN A 264 21.76 0.59 -4.50
CA GLN A 264 20.45 0.44 -3.86
C GLN A 264 20.42 0.99 -2.42
N GLN A 265 21.55 0.92 -1.70
CA GLN A 265 21.67 1.49 -0.36
C GLN A 265 21.50 3.02 -0.37
N ASP A 266 21.99 3.70 -1.41
CA ASP A 266 21.79 5.15 -1.56
C ASP A 266 20.32 5.49 -1.82
N ALA A 267 19.63 4.68 -2.63
CA ALA A 267 18.21 4.84 -2.90
C ALA A 267 17.37 4.64 -1.63
N ASN A 268 17.66 3.59 -0.86
CA ASN A 268 16.99 3.34 0.43
C ASN A 268 17.22 4.52 1.40
N LEU A 269 18.46 5.04 1.48
CA LEU A 269 18.78 6.19 2.32
C LEU A 269 18.04 7.47 1.88
N ALA A 270 17.82 7.67 0.58
CA ALA A 270 17.02 8.79 0.08
C ALA A 270 15.54 8.65 0.45
N VAL A 271 15.00 7.43 0.43
CA VAL A 271 13.63 7.13 0.90
C VAL A 271 13.51 7.39 2.41
N ASP A 272 14.47 6.91 3.21
CA ASP A 272 14.50 7.14 4.65
C ASP A 272 14.57 8.64 4.99
N ALA A 273 15.31 9.43 4.20
CA ALA A 273 15.35 10.88 4.35
C ALA A 273 13.98 11.55 4.08
N ILE A 274 13.19 11.06 3.11
CA ILE A 274 11.82 11.54 2.88
C ILE A 274 10.91 11.14 4.04
N ALA A 275 11.02 9.90 4.52
CA ALA A 275 10.27 9.42 5.68
C ALA A 275 10.54 10.27 6.92
N PHE A 276 11.80 10.61 7.17
CA PHE A 276 12.20 11.53 8.24
C PHE A 276 11.53 12.90 8.09
N LEU A 277 11.60 13.53 6.91
CA LEU A 277 10.99 14.84 6.66
C LEU A 277 9.46 14.80 6.87
N LEU A 278 8.78 13.73 6.46
CA LEU A 278 7.34 13.57 6.70
C LEU A 278 7.00 13.56 8.20
N GLN A 279 7.80 12.87 9.00
CA GLN A 279 7.60 12.81 10.45
C GLN A 279 7.89 14.16 11.10
N ASP A 280 9.00 14.79 10.74
CA ASP A 280 9.46 16.02 11.38
C ASP A 280 8.57 17.22 11.03
N PHE A 281 8.05 17.27 9.80
CA PHE A 281 7.03 18.26 9.43
C PHE A 281 5.66 18.00 10.08
N GLY A 282 5.49 16.88 10.81
CA GLY A 282 4.23 16.49 11.42
C GLY A 282 3.18 16.04 10.41
N TRP A 283 3.60 15.63 9.20
CA TRP A 283 2.71 15.19 8.12
C TRP A 283 2.48 13.68 8.13
N ALA A 284 3.29 12.93 8.87
CA ALA A 284 3.07 11.52 9.12
C ALA A 284 1.91 11.31 10.11
N GLU A 285 1.07 10.30 9.87
CA GLU A 285 0.19 9.78 10.90
C GLU A 285 1.05 9.22 12.03
N THR A 286 1.01 9.87 13.20
CA THR A 286 1.64 9.34 14.39
C THR A 286 0.81 8.15 14.84
N MET A 287 1.38 6.94 14.84
CA MET A 287 0.76 5.83 15.56
C MET A 287 0.71 6.22 17.04
N ALA A 288 -0.48 6.51 17.54
CA ALA A 288 -0.77 6.57 18.96
C ALA A 288 -0.82 5.16 19.54
#